data_AF-A0A0V0QY78-F1
#
_entry.id   AF-A0A0V0QY78-F1
#
_cell.length_a   1.000
_cell.length_b   1.000
_cell.length_c   1.000
_cell.angle_alpha   90.00
_cell.angle_beta   90.00
_cell.angle_gamma   90.00
#
_symmetry.space_group_name_H-M   'P 1'
#
loop_
_entity.id
_entity.type
_entity.pdbx_description
1 polymer ?
#
loop_
_entity_poly.entity_id
_entity_poly.type
_entity_poly.pdbx_seq_one_letter_code
_entity_poly.pdbx_strand_id
1 'polypeptide(L)'
;MRSCLQDSDCGRLNYCDLDNEICTHNNIFPVQGLDILAYILIAIFLGLQNIGGLGAGTIKVFVFMIILNYSMKESTSYTYPILLASKIADNIVAIWRKHPIFTEKPLIDYKIAMIFLPSVLCGAKLGASFSNSTPNIVLQILLIFFVTKSFLKTAQKVNEQWKIRKLAQQKEKEQIQQKNQNEKNQQQNSIQNKNDQVHIKVMNEPENKNQNEQNDSKTESNSEQQDKQSTDDQQSEEQNQVSQNLSISQKIDKKYNMIIKNEVKTFPVDKIVIILSMFILLMVYYILMGGKKTTSPIGINICSDGYWTMWALQFVIYILFFILIVKLVKYETKVKQLANHMYVLYDIDMQKLGVGRFIINGFLCGFINGIVGFGGSVLIVPVIVGLGLHPRAATATTSFITVFQSGITTSTALISGQIDGNAFGFLFGIGFVGSFIFTGIFNKIVDHYKYIQQNE
;
A
#
# COMPACT_ATOMS: atom_id res chain seq x y z
N MET A 1 24.34 30.59 -21.63
CA MET A 1 25.53 30.40 -20.77
C MET A 1 26.31 31.70 -20.78
N ARG A 2 26.85 32.13 -19.63
CA ARG A 2 27.70 33.33 -19.56
C ARG A 2 29.15 32.91 -19.77
N SER A 3 29.89 33.68 -20.55
CA SER A 3 31.33 33.54 -20.66
C SER A 3 31.99 34.04 -19.37
N CYS A 4 33.09 33.40 -18.96
CA CYS A 4 33.83 33.75 -17.74
C CYS A 4 35.34 33.66 -17.98
N LEU A 5 36.11 34.42 -17.20
CA LEU A 5 37.57 34.34 -17.16
C LEU A 5 38.09 33.90 -15.79
N GLN A 6 37.26 34.02 -14.75
CA GLN A 6 37.56 33.65 -13.37
C GLN A 6 36.27 33.25 -12.63
N ASP A 7 36.40 32.50 -11.54
CA ASP A 7 35.25 31.97 -10.78
C ASP A 7 34.33 33.07 -10.23
N SER A 8 34.86 34.26 -9.94
CA SER A 8 34.06 35.40 -9.46
C SER A 8 33.08 35.95 -10.51
N ASP A 9 33.32 35.66 -11.79
CA ASP A 9 32.42 36.04 -12.88
C ASP A 9 31.19 35.12 -12.94
N CYS A 10 31.28 33.96 -12.28
CA CYS A 10 30.24 32.96 -12.19
C CYS A 10 29.36 33.16 -10.94
N GLY A 11 28.05 32.98 -11.11
CA GLY A 11 27.11 33.08 -9.99
C GLY A 11 27.33 31.99 -8.93
N ARG A 12 26.72 32.15 -7.75
CA ARG A 12 26.82 31.22 -6.61
C ARG A 12 26.73 29.74 -7.03
N LEU A 13 27.65 28.91 -6.53
CA LEU A 13 27.80 27.46 -6.80
C LEU A 13 28.20 27.10 -8.24
N ASN A 14 28.73 28.05 -9.00
CA ASN A 14 29.35 27.80 -10.30
C ASN A 14 30.84 28.16 -10.25
N TYR A 15 31.63 27.49 -11.07
CA TYR A 15 33.04 27.76 -11.34
C TYR A 15 33.23 28.02 -12.84
N CYS A 16 34.32 28.68 -13.18
CA CYS A 16 34.66 28.92 -14.58
C CYS A 16 35.42 27.72 -15.15
N ASP A 17 34.82 27.05 -16.13
CA ASP A 17 35.56 26.05 -16.92
C ASP A 17 36.49 26.80 -17.88
N LEU A 18 37.76 26.90 -17.50
CA LEU A 18 38.78 27.65 -18.23
C LEU A 18 39.03 27.10 -19.65
N ASP A 19 38.73 25.83 -19.91
CA ASP A 19 38.92 25.21 -21.22
C ASP A 19 37.84 25.65 -22.23
N ASN A 20 36.63 25.89 -21.73
CA ASN A 20 35.47 26.26 -22.54
C ASN A 20 35.02 27.73 -22.34
N GLU A 21 35.69 28.46 -21.45
CA GLU A 21 35.36 29.83 -21.00
C GLU A 21 33.89 30.00 -20.57
N ILE A 22 33.28 28.95 -20.03
CA ILE A 22 31.85 28.90 -19.68
C ILE A 22 31.69 28.61 -18.19
N CYS A 23 30.78 29.33 -17.53
CA CYS A 23 30.41 29.00 -16.16
C CYS A 23 29.71 27.64 -16.09
N THR A 24 30.30 26.72 -15.33
CA THR A 24 29.79 25.37 -15.05
C THR A 24 29.41 25.22 -13.58
N HIS A 25 28.37 24.45 -13.28
CA HIS A 25 27.94 24.24 -11.90
C HIS A 25 28.90 23.31 -11.15
N ASN A 26 29.12 23.56 -9.86
CA ASN A 26 29.90 22.68 -9.00
C ASN A 26 29.31 21.26 -9.01
N ASN A 27 30.18 20.25 -9.04
CA ASN A 27 29.79 18.87 -8.85
C ASN A 27 29.39 18.62 -7.38
N ILE A 28 28.79 17.46 -7.10
CA ILE A 28 28.41 17.06 -5.73
C ILE A 28 29.60 17.04 -4.76
N PHE A 29 30.81 16.86 -5.30
CA PHE A 29 32.06 16.95 -4.58
C PHE A 29 32.89 18.12 -5.14
N PRO A 30 33.62 18.86 -4.28
CA PRO A 30 33.72 18.71 -2.82
C PRO A 30 32.51 19.27 -2.05
N VAL A 31 32.15 18.65 -0.93
CA VAL A 31 30.99 19.05 -0.11
C VAL A 31 31.32 20.34 0.65
N GLN A 32 30.56 21.41 0.39
CA GLN A 32 30.65 22.69 1.10
C GLN A 32 29.67 22.74 2.28
N GLY A 33 29.85 23.70 3.20
CA GLY A 33 29.01 23.80 4.41
C GLY A 33 27.51 23.96 4.13
N LEU A 34 27.15 24.67 3.04
CA LEU A 34 25.76 24.83 2.62
C LEU A 34 25.14 23.52 2.10
N ASP A 35 25.96 22.66 1.49
CA ASP A 35 25.53 21.35 1.00
C ASP A 35 25.16 20.44 2.16
N ILE A 36 25.92 20.49 3.26
CA ILE A 36 25.62 19.74 4.49
C ILE A 36 24.23 20.12 5.02
N LEU A 37 23.92 21.41 5.08
CA LEU A 37 22.60 21.89 5.52
C LEU A 37 21.49 21.38 4.59
N ALA A 38 21.71 21.43 3.27
CA ALA A 38 20.77 20.91 2.29
C ALA A 38 20.52 19.40 2.47
N TYR A 39 21.57 18.60 2.68
CA TYR A 39 21.47 17.15 2.88
C TYR A 39 20.76 16.77 4.18
N ILE A 40 21.00 17.51 5.28
CA ILE A 40 20.26 17.32 6.54
C ILE A 40 18.76 17.62 6.33
N LEU A 41 18.46 18.71 5.63
CA LEU A 41 17.09 19.13 5.36
C LEU A 41 16.37 18.13 4.43
N ILE A 42 17.07 17.55 3.45
CA ILE A 42 16.58 16.42 2.65
C ILE A 42 16.23 15.24 3.57
N ALA A 43 17.13 14.84 4.47
CA ALA A 43 16.90 13.71 5.39
C ALA A 43 15.66 13.90 6.27
N ILE A 44 15.44 15.11 6.82
CA ILE A 44 14.24 15.44 7.60
C ILE A 44 12.98 15.29 6.74
N PHE A 45 12.99 15.84 5.52
CA PHE A 45 11.84 15.74 4.62
C PHE A 45 11.53 14.31 4.20
N LEU A 46 12.54 13.46 4.01
CA LEU A 46 12.31 12.03 3.73
C LEU A 46 11.56 11.35 4.88
N GLY A 47 11.91 11.65 6.12
CA GLY A 47 11.22 11.14 7.30
C GLY A 47 9.74 11.51 7.34
N LEU A 48 9.43 12.79 7.15
CA LEU A 48 8.06 13.31 7.11
C LEU A 48 7.25 12.68 5.97
N GLN A 49 7.85 12.52 4.80
CA GLN A 49 7.19 11.95 3.61
C GLN A 49 6.80 10.49 3.79
N ASN A 50 7.65 9.69 4.42
CA ASN A 50 7.37 8.27 4.64
C ASN A 50 6.14 8.06 5.53
N ILE A 51 5.92 8.92 6.51
CA ILE A 51 4.73 8.86 7.37
C ILE A 51 3.51 9.47 6.70
N GLY A 52 3.69 10.58 5.96
CA GLY A 52 2.63 11.25 5.23
C GLY A 52 2.13 10.48 4.00
N GLY A 53 2.87 9.46 3.54
CA GLY A 53 2.56 8.72 2.32
C GLY A 53 2.61 9.58 1.05
N LEU A 54 3.22 10.76 1.12
CA LEU A 54 3.46 11.62 -0.03
C LEU A 54 4.66 11.01 -0.78
N GLY A 55 4.49 10.65 -2.05
CA GLY A 55 5.55 10.12 -2.90
C GLY A 55 6.79 11.02 -2.83
N ALA A 56 7.90 10.48 -2.32
CA ALA A 56 9.02 11.24 -1.76
C ALA A 56 9.82 12.12 -2.76
N GLY A 57 9.43 12.20 -4.05
CA GLY A 57 10.18 12.88 -5.10
C GLY A 57 10.14 14.41 -5.04
N THR A 58 9.00 15.02 -4.73
CA THR A 58 8.76 16.44 -5.03
C THR A 58 9.56 17.41 -4.16
N ILE A 59 9.56 17.26 -2.83
CA ILE A 59 10.14 18.27 -1.95
C ILE A 59 11.67 18.33 -2.09
N LYS A 60 12.34 17.18 -2.26
CA LYS A 60 13.80 17.13 -2.39
C LYS A 60 14.30 17.76 -3.70
N VAL A 61 13.53 17.68 -4.79
CA VAL A 61 13.86 18.39 -6.03
C VAL A 61 13.95 19.89 -5.79
N PHE A 62 13.03 20.46 -5.01
CA PHE A 62 13.08 21.89 -4.66
C PHE A 62 14.28 22.25 -3.78
N VAL A 63 14.76 21.33 -2.94
CA VAL A 63 15.99 21.56 -2.16
C VAL A 63 17.21 21.66 -3.08
N PHE A 64 17.37 20.73 -4.02
CA PHE A 64 18.44 20.80 -5.01
C PHE A 64 18.34 22.05 -5.90
N MET A 65 17.13 22.45 -6.28
CA MET A 65 16.92 23.60 -7.15
C MET A 65 17.12 24.95 -6.43
N ILE A 66 16.56 25.13 -5.23
CA ILE A 66 16.55 26.42 -4.53
C ILE A 66 17.82 26.62 -3.72
N ILE A 67 18.22 25.61 -2.94
CA ILE A 67 19.35 25.74 -2.02
C ILE A 67 20.66 25.51 -2.77
N LEU A 68 20.72 24.44 -3.57
CA LEU A 68 21.92 24.02 -4.28
C LEU A 68 22.02 24.53 -5.72
N ASN A 69 21.04 25.31 -6.19
CA ASN A 69 21.04 25.96 -7.51
C ASN A 69 21.23 25.03 -8.73
N TYR A 70 20.93 23.74 -8.59
CA TYR A 70 20.96 22.81 -9.73
C TYR A 70 19.79 23.07 -10.68
N SER A 71 20.00 22.78 -11.97
CA SER A 71 18.90 22.81 -12.93
C SER A 71 17.80 21.81 -12.54
N MET A 72 16.55 22.02 -12.98
CA MET A 72 15.44 21.11 -12.70
C MET A 72 15.76 19.66 -13.16
N LYS A 73 16.46 19.53 -14.29
CA LYS A 73 16.81 18.23 -14.89
C LYS A 73 17.86 17.48 -14.05
N GLU A 74 18.90 18.17 -13.60
CA GLU A 74 19.95 17.60 -12.74
C GLU A 74 19.38 17.29 -11.35
N SER A 75 18.64 18.23 -10.76
CA SER A 75 17.94 18.04 -9.49
C SER A 75 17.07 16.80 -9.52
N THR A 76 16.26 16.61 -10.57
CA THR A 76 15.43 15.41 -10.71
C THR A 76 16.27 14.14 -10.77
N SER A 77 17.37 14.16 -11.54
CA SER A 77 18.26 13.01 -11.68
C SER A 77 18.91 12.63 -10.34
N TYR A 78 19.49 13.59 -9.62
CA TYR A 78 20.09 13.36 -8.29
C TYR A 78 19.09 12.90 -7.23
N THR A 79 17.80 13.15 -7.43
CA THR A 79 16.78 12.68 -6.49
C THR A 79 16.39 11.21 -6.67
N TYR A 80 16.73 10.55 -7.79
CA TYR A 80 16.39 9.14 -8.00
C TYR A 80 17.07 8.18 -7.01
N PRO A 81 18.41 8.24 -6.78
CA PRO A 81 19.08 7.39 -5.79
C PRO A 81 18.56 7.62 -4.38
N ILE A 82 18.30 8.88 -4.01
CA ILE A 82 17.73 9.26 -2.71
C ILE A 82 16.33 8.66 -2.54
N LEU A 83 15.50 8.71 -3.59
CA LEU A 83 14.16 8.13 -3.58
C LEU A 83 14.21 6.62 -3.38
N LEU A 84 15.06 5.93 -4.15
CA LEU A 84 15.22 4.48 -4.04
C LEU A 84 15.67 4.08 -2.64
N ALA A 85 16.74 4.70 -2.14
CA ALA A 85 17.29 4.45 -0.82
C ALA A 85 16.27 4.66 0.30
N SER A 86 15.54 5.78 0.24
CA SER A 86 14.52 6.10 1.22
C SER A 86 13.38 5.08 1.24
N LYS A 87 12.94 4.61 0.06
CA LYS A 87 11.85 3.64 -0.03
C LYS A 87 12.29 2.24 0.38
N ILE A 88 13.55 1.87 0.17
CA ILE A 88 14.10 0.64 0.76
C ILE A 88 14.08 0.74 2.29
N ALA A 89 14.58 1.83 2.88
CA ALA A 89 14.57 2.03 4.32
C ALA A 89 13.15 2.03 4.93
N ASP A 90 12.20 2.68 4.26
CA ASP A 90 10.79 2.71 4.68
C ASP A 90 10.14 1.32 4.63
N ASN A 91 10.40 0.54 3.56
CA ASN A 91 9.88 -0.82 3.45
C ASN A 91 10.46 -1.76 4.50
N ILE A 92 11.74 -1.61 4.84
CA ILE A 92 12.37 -2.35 5.94
C ILE A 92 11.57 -2.13 7.23
N VAL A 93 11.26 -0.87 7.57
CA VAL A 93 10.42 -0.55 8.74
C VAL A 93 8.98 -1.07 8.59
N ALA A 94 8.39 -0.99 7.39
CA ALA A 94 7.02 -1.42 7.14
C ALA A 94 6.82 -2.94 7.23
N ILE A 95 7.82 -3.74 6.88
CA ILE A 95 7.80 -5.21 6.95
C ILE A 95 7.57 -5.69 8.39
N TRP A 96 8.10 -4.98 9.39
CA TRP A 96 7.90 -5.30 10.81
C TRP A 96 6.59 -4.74 11.39
N ARG A 97 5.81 -4.02 10.59
CA ARG A 97 4.53 -3.44 11.03
C ARG A 97 3.36 -4.30 10.57
N LYS A 98 2.35 -4.37 11.44
CA LYS A 98 1.10 -5.09 11.18
C LYS A 98 -0.01 -4.15 10.71
N HIS A 99 -0.99 -4.72 10.02
CA HIS A 99 -2.15 -3.94 9.57
C HIS A 99 -2.91 -3.39 10.79
N PRO A 100 -3.35 -2.11 10.78
CA PRO A 100 -3.91 -1.43 11.97
C PRO A 100 -5.27 -1.95 12.45
N ILE A 101 -5.88 -2.87 11.71
CA ILE A 101 -7.19 -3.48 12.00
C ILE A 101 -6.99 -4.99 12.13
N PHE A 102 -6.41 -5.62 11.11
CA PHE A 102 -6.02 -7.02 11.13
C PHE A 102 -4.58 -7.22 11.64
N THR A 103 -4.40 -7.45 12.94
CA THR A 103 -3.07 -7.61 13.55
C THR A 103 -2.25 -8.78 12.98
N GLU A 104 -2.90 -9.79 12.40
CA GLU A 104 -2.22 -10.93 11.78
C GLU A 104 -1.63 -10.59 10.40
N LYS A 105 -2.33 -9.76 9.62
CA LYS A 105 -1.95 -9.40 8.24
C LYS A 105 -0.77 -8.41 8.22
N PRO A 106 0.14 -8.50 7.23
CA PRO A 106 1.18 -7.49 7.04
C PRO A 106 0.56 -6.13 6.69
N LEU A 107 1.32 -5.05 6.96
CA LEU A 107 0.88 -3.71 6.58
C LEU A 107 0.86 -3.49 5.06
N ILE A 108 1.74 -4.16 4.32
CA ILE A 108 1.85 -4.07 2.86
C ILE A 108 0.82 -5.00 2.21
N ASP A 109 -0.04 -4.47 1.34
CA ASP A 109 -0.95 -5.26 0.53
C ASP A 109 -0.28 -5.65 -0.79
N TYR A 110 0.34 -6.83 -0.80
CA TYR A 110 1.04 -7.35 -1.98
C TYR A 110 0.12 -7.66 -3.16
N LYS A 111 -1.19 -7.90 -2.93
CA LYS A 111 -2.14 -8.16 -4.02
C LYS A 111 -2.40 -6.89 -4.81
N ILE A 112 -2.63 -5.78 -4.10
CA ILE A 112 -2.80 -4.47 -4.72
C ILE A 112 -1.50 -4.02 -5.37
N ALA A 113 -0.35 -4.21 -4.71
CA ALA A 113 0.95 -3.90 -5.30
C ALA A 113 1.19 -4.62 -6.63
N MET A 114 0.90 -5.92 -6.67
CA MET A 114 1.03 -6.74 -7.89
C MET A 114 0.16 -6.21 -9.04
N ILE A 115 -1.07 -5.76 -8.77
CA ILE A 115 -1.96 -5.21 -9.80
C ILE A 115 -1.52 -3.81 -10.25
N PHE A 116 -1.13 -2.95 -9.30
CA PHE A 116 -0.79 -1.56 -9.58
C PHE A 116 0.54 -1.40 -10.31
N LEU A 117 1.57 -2.18 -9.94
CA LEU A 117 2.93 -2.00 -10.44
C LEU A 117 3.04 -2.03 -11.98
N PRO A 118 2.58 -3.06 -12.72
CA PRO A 118 2.66 -3.05 -14.19
C PRO A 118 1.88 -1.90 -14.82
N SER A 119 0.75 -1.53 -14.20
CA SER A 119 -0.10 -0.45 -14.72
C SER A 119 0.53 0.91 -14.58
N VAL A 120 1.13 1.17 -13.43
CA VAL A 120 1.86 2.40 -13.15
C VAL A 120 3.08 2.51 -14.06
N LEU A 121 3.83 1.42 -14.28
CA LEU A 121 5.00 1.42 -15.16
C LEU A 121 4.63 1.63 -16.63
N CYS A 122 3.58 0.97 -17.11
CA CYS A 122 3.05 1.15 -18.46
C CYS A 122 2.57 2.59 -18.68
N GLY A 123 1.76 3.11 -17.75
CA GLY A 123 1.30 4.50 -17.78
C GLY A 123 2.48 5.47 -17.75
N ALA A 124 3.46 5.28 -16.87
CA ALA A 124 4.61 6.16 -16.75
C ALA A 124 5.46 6.20 -18.01
N LYS A 125 5.65 5.06 -18.69
CA LYS A 125 6.38 5.02 -19.96
C LYS A 125 5.66 5.80 -21.06
N LEU A 126 4.34 5.66 -21.17
CA LEU A 126 3.55 6.45 -22.10
C LEU A 126 3.56 7.93 -21.74
N GLY A 127 3.32 8.27 -20.48
CA GLY A 127 3.33 9.65 -20.00
C GLY A 127 4.66 10.36 -20.24
N ALA A 128 5.78 9.69 -19.97
CA ALA A 128 7.12 10.23 -20.24
C ALA A 128 7.35 10.52 -21.73
N SER A 129 6.72 9.75 -22.62
CA SER A 129 6.80 9.99 -24.07
C SER A 129 6.05 11.27 -24.48
N PHE A 130 4.95 11.60 -23.80
CA PHE A 130 4.18 12.84 -24.01
C PHE A 130 4.77 14.07 -23.30
N SER A 131 5.68 13.87 -22.34
CA SER A 131 6.29 14.95 -21.56
C SER A 131 6.99 15.99 -22.47
N ASN A 132 7.72 15.52 -23.49
CA ASN A 132 8.43 16.40 -24.42
C ASN A 132 7.51 17.25 -25.30
N SER A 133 6.29 16.78 -25.58
CA SER A 133 5.32 17.49 -26.41
C SER A 133 4.45 18.46 -25.62
N THR A 134 4.51 18.42 -24.29
CA THR A 134 3.62 19.18 -23.42
C THR A 134 4.35 20.39 -22.82
N PRO A 135 3.82 21.63 -22.97
CA PRO A 135 4.44 22.80 -22.35
C PRO A 135 4.55 22.67 -20.82
N ASN A 136 5.67 23.07 -20.24
CA ASN A 136 5.93 22.96 -18.79
C ASN A 136 4.82 23.56 -17.90
N ILE A 137 4.22 24.67 -18.34
CA ILE A 137 3.12 25.34 -17.62
C ILE A 137 1.91 24.42 -17.49
N VAL A 138 1.58 23.69 -18.56
CA VAL A 138 0.46 22.73 -18.56
C VAL A 138 0.74 21.60 -17.57
N LEU A 139 1.99 21.13 -17.49
CA LEU A 139 2.38 20.08 -16.53
C LEU A 139 2.22 20.53 -15.08
N GLN A 140 2.64 21.76 -14.79
CA GLN A 140 2.50 22.36 -13.46
C GLN A 140 1.03 22.55 -13.08
N ILE A 141 0.20 23.07 -13.98
CA ILE A 141 -1.25 23.22 -13.75
C ILE A 141 -1.91 21.86 -13.51
N LEU A 142 -1.60 20.86 -14.34
CA LEU A 142 -2.12 19.51 -14.22
C LEU A 142 -1.76 18.89 -12.87
N LEU A 143 -0.50 19.07 -12.44
CA LEU A 143 -0.04 18.60 -11.13
C LEU A 143 -0.78 19.28 -9.99
N ILE A 144 -0.85 20.61 -9.99
CA ILE A 144 -1.54 21.38 -8.95
C ILE A 144 -3.00 20.94 -8.88
N PHE A 145 -3.66 20.76 -10.02
CA PHE A 145 -5.03 20.27 -10.09
C PHE A 145 -5.18 18.87 -9.47
N PHE A 146 -4.36 17.90 -9.88
CA PHE A 146 -4.45 16.52 -9.36
C PHE A 146 -4.10 16.42 -7.88
N VAL A 147 -3.06 17.13 -7.43
CA VAL A 147 -2.65 17.17 -6.03
C VAL A 147 -3.74 17.83 -5.19
N THR A 148 -4.30 18.96 -5.65
CA THR A 148 -5.40 19.65 -4.96
C THR A 148 -6.63 18.77 -4.86
N LYS A 149 -7.07 18.15 -5.96
CA LYS A 149 -8.22 17.23 -5.96
C LYS A 149 -7.97 16.01 -5.06
N SER A 150 -6.76 15.45 -5.10
CA SER A 150 -6.38 14.32 -4.24
C SER A 150 -6.35 14.71 -2.78
N PHE A 151 -5.84 15.91 -2.45
CA PHE A 151 -5.81 16.46 -1.11
C PHE A 151 -7.22 16.69 -0.58
N LEU A 152 -8.08 17.38 -1.34
CA LEU A 152 -9.47 17.64 -0.95
C LEU A 152 -10.23 16.34 -0.72
N LYS A 153 -10.13 15.37 -1.64
CA LYS A 153 -10.79 14.06 -1.52
C LYS A 153 -10.26 13.27 -0.32
N THR A 154 -8.96 13.34 -0.06
CA THR A 154 -8.36 12.67 1.11
C THR A 154 -8.80 13.35 2.40
N ALA A 155 -8.81 14.69 2.46
CA ALA A 155 -9.26 15.45 3.63
C ALA A 155 -10.74 15.18 3.95
N GLN A 156 -11.60 15.14 2.94
CA GLN A 156 -13.01 14.77 3.09
C GLN A 156 -13.16 13.37 3.68
N LYS A 157 -12.49 12.36 3.09
CA LYS A 157 -12.52 10.98 3.60
C LYS A 157 -11.95 10.86 5.01
N VAL A 158 -10.87 11.57 5.32
CA VAL A 158 -10.30 11.60 6.68
C VAL A 158 -11.30 12.19 7.66
N ASN A 159 -12.00 13.27 7.30
CA ASN A 159 -13.01 13.89 8.14
C ASN A 159 -14.21 12.94 8.37
N GLU A 160 -14.69 12.26 7.33
CA GLU A 160 -15.73 11.23 7.45
C GLU A 160 -15.28 10.09 8.37
N GLN A 161 -14.05 9.60 8.21
CA GLN A 161 -13.48 8.56 9.08
C GLN A 161 -13.36 9.03 10.53
N TRP A 162 -13.01 10.30 10.74
CA TRP A 162 -12.89 10.88 12.08
C TRP A 162 -14.26 10.97 12.76
N LYS A 163 -15.31 11.33 12.02
CA LYS A 163 -16.70 11.31 12.52
C LYS A 163 -17.15 9.90 12.89
N ILE A 164 -16.90 8.91 12.03
CA ILE A 164 -17.24 7.50 12.28
C ILE A 164 -16.51 6.99 13.54
N ARG A 165 -15.22 7.31 13.70
CA ARG A 165 -14.44 6.94 14.89
C ARG A 165 -15.00 7.57 16.17
N LYS A 166 -15.36 8.86 16.13
CA LYS A 166 -16.00 9.53 17.26
C LYS A 166 -17.31 8.87 17.67
N LEU A 167 -18.16 8.53 16.69
CA LEU A 167 -19.42 7.84 16.94
C LEU A 167 -19.20 6.44 17.53
N ALA A 168 -18.21 5.69 17.05
CA ALA A 168 -17.88 4.37 17.60
C ALA A 168 -17.40 4.46 19.06
N GLN A 169 -16.53 5.43 19.39
CA GLN A 169 -16.07 5.66 20.76
C GLN A 169 -17.22 6.09 21.69
N GLN A 170 -18.17 6.88 21.21
CA GLN A 170 -19.37 7.23 21.99
C GLN A 170 -20.22 6.01 22.29
N LYS A 171 -20.50 5.17 21.29
CA LYS A 171 -21.26 3.92 21.48
C LYS A 171 -20.58 2.95 22.45
N GLU A 172 -19.25 2.85 22.39
CA GLU A 172 -18.49 2.02 23.32
C GLU A 172 -18.58 2.56 24.77
N LYS A 173 -18.46 3.88 24.96
CA LYS A 173 -18.67 4.52 26.26
C LYS A 173 -20.10 4.32 26.79
N GLU A 174 -21.11 4.42 25.93
CA GLU A 174 -22.51 4.15 26.26
C GLU A 174 -22.73 2.68 26.66
N GLN A 175 -22.14 1.72 25.94
CA GLN A 175 -22.21 0.30 26.28
C GLN A 175 -21.53 -0.02 27.62
N ILE A 176 -20.36 0.57 27.89
CA ILE A 176 -19.66 0.43 29.17
C ILE A 176 -20.49 1.05 30.31
N GLN A 177 -21.10 2.22 30.11
CA GLN A 177 -22.00 2.83 31.09
C GLN A 177 -23.23 1.96 31.37
N GLN A 178 -23.87 1.41 30.33
CA GLN A 178 -25.02 0.51 30.48
C GLN A 178 -24.61 -0.77 31.23
N LYS A 179 -23.44 -1.34 30.91
CA LYS A 179 -22.93 -2.52 31.62
C LYS A 179 -22.67 -2.23 33.09
N ASN A 180 -22.02 -1.11 33.40
CA ASN A 180 -21.76 -0.67 34.78
C ASN A 180 -23.06 -0.36 35.55
N GLN A 181 -24.08 0.20 34.89
CA GLN A 181 -25.40 0.41 35.51
C GLN A 181 -26.13 -0.92 35.77
N ASN A 182 -26.08 -1.86 34.83
CA ASN A 182 -26.68 -3.18 35.02
C ASN A 182 -25.99 -3.98 36.13
N GLU A 183 -24.66 -3.91 36.25
CA GLU A 183 -23.89 -4.53 37.34
C GLU A 183 -24.23 -3.90 38.71
N LYS A 184 -24.36 -2.56 38.78
CA LYS A 184 -24.82 -1.87 40.00
C LYS A 184 -26.25 -2.26 40.38
N ASN A 185 -27.17 -2.32 39.42
CA ASN A 185 -28.56 -2.73 39.67
C ASN A 185 -28.65 -4.19 40.13
N GLN A 186 -27.81 -5.09 39.60
CA GLN A 186 -27.74 -6.49 40.05
C GLN A 186 -27.19 -6.60 41.48
N GLN A 187 -26.15 -5.84 41.84
CA GLN A 187 -25.66 -5.78 43.21
C GLN A 187 -26.71 -5.21 44.17
N GLN A 188 -27.42 -4.15 43.81
CA GLN A 188 -28.48 -3.57 44.64
C GLN A 188 -29.65 -4.55 44.84
N ASN A 189 -30.09 -5.24 43.78
CA ASN A 189 -31.13 -6.26 43.89
C ASN A 189 -30.68 -7.48 44.73
N SER A 190 -29.40 -7.82 44.73
CA SER A 190 -28.87 -8.89 45.59
C SER A 190 -28.81 -8.52 47.07
N ILE A 191 -28.64 -7.22 47.39
CA ILE A 191 -28.69 -6.69 48.76
C ILE A 191 -30.15 -6.57 49.22
N GLN A 192 -31.06 -6.13 48.34
CA GLN A 192 -32.49 -6.03 48.62
C GLN A 192 -33.12 -7.40 48.87
N ASN A 193 -32.84 -8.40 48.01
CA ASN A 193 -33.30 -9.78 48.21
C ASN A 193 -32.75 -10.43 49.50
N LYS A 194 -31.53 -10.07 49.94
CA LYS A 194 -31.02 -10.50 51.25
C LYS A 194 -31.77 -9.85 52.42
N ASN A 195 -32.16 -8.58 52.28
CA ASN A 195 -32.93 -7.88 53.31
C ASN A 195 -34.40 -8.35 53.36
N ASP A 196 -35.01 -8.65 52.21
CA ASP A 196 -36.37 -9.20 52.12
C ASP A 196 -36.44 -10.65 52.64
N GLN A 197 -35.40 -11.46 52.43
CA GLN A 197 -35.29 -12.79 53.05
C GLN A 197 -35.10 -12.74 54.58
N VAL A 198 -34.48 -11.69 55.12
CA VAL A 198 -34.38 -11.47 56.57
C VAL A 198 -35.71 -11.00 57.15
N HIS A 199 -36.48 -10.18 56.43
CA HIS A 199 -37.79 -9.72 56.88
C HIS A 199 -38.88 -10.81 56.86
N ILE A 200 -38.83 -11.77 55.93
CA ILE A 200 -39.80 -12.89 55.87
C ILE A 200 -39.50 -13.97 56.92
N LYS A 201 -38.23 -14.14 57.34
CA LYS A 201 -37.84 -15.16 58.35
C LYS A 201 -38.17 -14.80 59.79
N VAL A 202 -38.56 -13.55 60.07
CA VAL A 202 -38.89 -13.07 61.43
C VAL A 202 -40.40 -13.15 61.74
N MET A 203 -41.26 -13.50 60.77
CA MET A 203 -42.71 -13.45 60.95
C MET A 203 -43.47 -14.78 60.85
N ASN A 204 -42.85 -15.88 60.44
CA ASN A 204 -43.53 -17.17 60.33
C ASN A 204 -42.78 -18.28 61.08
N GLU A 205 -43.12 -18.44 62.36
CA GLU A 205 -43.09 -19.72 63.04
C GLU A 205 -44.54 -20.03 63.41
N PRO A 206 -45.16 -21.06 62.80
CA PRO A 206 -45.28 -22.32 63.54
C PRO A 206 -45.26 -23.62 62.69
N GLU A 207 -44.82 -24.67 63.38
CA GLU A 207 -45.32 -26.05 63.43
C GLU A 207 -45.77 -26.79 62.14
N ASN A 208 -44.83 -27.62 61.67
CA ASN A 208 -44.95 -29.07 61.41
C ASN A 208 -46.37 -29.69 61.25
N LYS A 209 -46.68 -30.20 60.04
CA LYS A 209 -47.52 -31.40 59.86
C LYS A 209 -47.32 -32.04 58.47
N ASN A 210 -47.18 -33.36 58.49
CA ASN A 210 -47.11 -34.29 57.35
C ASN A 210 -48.34 -34.23 56.43
N GLN A 211 -48.17 -34.54 55.14
CA GLN A 211 -48.86 -35.64 54.45
C GLN A 211 -48.39 -35.81 52.99
N ASN A 212 -48.24 -37.07 52.58
CA ASN A 212 -48.12 -37.54 51.19
C ASN A 212 -49.43 -37.29 50.43
N GLU A 213 -49.37 -37.18 49.09
CA GLU A 213 -50.26 -37.93 48.19
C GLU A 213 -49.80 -37.86 46.71
N GLN A 214 -49.95 -39.01 46.04
CA GLN A 214 -49.76 -39.25 44.60
C GLN A 214 -50.85 -38.56 43.78
N ASN A 215 -50.60 -38.32 42.48
CA ASN A 215 -51.49 -38.86 41.45
C ASN A 215 -50.92 -38.78 40.02
N ASP A 216 -51.16 -39.89 39.32
CA ASP A 216 -50.95 -40.19 37.91
C ASP A 216 -51.76 -39.31 36.94
N SER A 217 -51.31 -39.20 35.69
CA SER A 217 -52.20 -39.41 34.53
C SER A 217 -51.41 -39.70 33.24
N LYS A 218 -51.76 -40.84 32.61
CA LYS A 218 -51.46 -41.29 31.25
C LYS A 218 -52.17 -40.39 30.21
N THR A 219 -51.90 -40.47 28.89
CA THR A 219 -52.67 -41.27 27.89
C THR A 219 -52.10 -40.93 26.48
N GLU A 220 -51.46 -41.89 25.78
CA GLU A 220 -51.89 -42.69 24.59
C GLU A 220 -51.85 -41.95 23.22
N SER A 221 -51.06 -42.42 22.23
CA SER A 221 -51.32 -43.46 21.18
C SER A 221 -52.01 -42.85 19.93
N ASN A 222 -51.60 -43.04 18.66
CA ASN A 222 -51.54 -44.26 17.82
C ASN A 222 -50.96 -43.84 16.44
N SER A 223 -49.94 -44.51 15.86
CA SER A 223 -49.97 -45.61 14.87
C SER A 223 -50.56 -45.30 13.48
N GLU A 224 -49.78 -45.49 12.41
CA GLU A 224 -50.18 -46.25 11.21
C GLU A 224 -48.96 -46.58 10.30
N GLN A 225 -48.92 -47.83 9.82
CA GLN A 225 -47.93 -48.46 8.94
C GLN A 225 -48.50 -48.58 7.51
N GLN A 226 -47.61 -48.56 6.50
CA GLN A 226 -47.61 -49.24 5.17
C GLN A 226 -46.83 -48.35 4.19
N ASP A 227 -45.91 -48.77 3.31
CA ASP A 227 -45.60 -50.06 2.71
C ASP A 227 -44.09 -50.15 2.34
N LYS A 228 -43.54 -51.36 2.40
CA LYS A 228 -42.24 -51.73 1.83
C LYS A 228 -42.45 -52.14 0.37
N GLN A 229 -41.80 -51.47 -0.59
CA GLN A 229 -41.03 -52.08 -1.69
C GLN A 229 -40.68 -51.03 -2.76
N SER A 230 -39.38 -50.74 -2.89
CA SER A 230 -38.61 -50.26 -4.06
C SER A 230 -37.61 -49.18 -3.64
N THR A 231 -36.49 -49.57 -3.02
CA THR A 231 -35.44 -48.61 -2.67
C THR A 231 -34.09 -49.31 -2.67
N ASP A 232 -33.55 -49.64 -3.84
CA ASP A 232 -32.14 -50.04 -3.94
C ASP A 232 -31.38 -49.39 -5.12
N ASP A 233 -32.06 -48.78 -6.10
CA ASP A 233 -31.36 -48.16 -7.25
C ASP A 233 -31.28 -46.62 -7.23
N GLN A 234 -32.05 -45.92 -6.40
CA GLN A 234 -32.03 -44.44 -6.33
C GLN A 234 -31.11 -43.85 -5.25
N GLN A 235 -30.70 -44.64 -4.24
CA GLN A 235 -29.81 -44.15 -3.18
C GLN A 235 -28.33 -44.01 -3.63
N SER A 236 -27.93 -44.71 -4.69
CA SER A 236 -26.57 -44.73 -5.24
C SER A 236 -26.20 -43.48 -6.03
N GLU A 237 -27.15 -42.78 -6.66
CA GLU A 237 -26.88 -41.55 -7.45
C GLU A 237 -26.87 -40.29 -6.58
N GLU A 238 -27.78 -40.15 -5.62
CA GLU A 238 -27.77 -39.03 -4.67
C GLU A 238 -26.58 -39.09 -3.70
N GLN A 239 -26.20 -40.27 -3.21
CA GLN A 239 -24.99 -40.41 -2.39
C GLN A 239 -23.71 -40.13 -3.16
N ASN A 240 -23.64 -40.45 -4.47
CA ASN A 240 -22.49 -40.11 -5.31
C ASN A 240 -22.42 -38.61 -5.60
N GLN A 241 -23.54 -37.93 -5.84
CA GLN A 241 -23.57 -36.47 -6.01
C GLN A 241 -23.23 -35.73 -4.71
N VAL A 242 -23.73 -36.18 -3.56
CA VAL A 242 -23.39 -35.60 -2.24
C VAL A 242 -21.91 -35.87 -1.88
N SER A 243 -21.39 -37.06 -2.15
CA SER A 243 -19.97 -37.39 -1.91
C SER A 243 -19.03 -36.62 -2.84
N GLN A 244 -19.41 -36.44 -4.12
CA GLN A 244 -18.67 -35.61 -5.06
C GLN A 244 -18.71 -34.12 -4.65
N ASN A 245 -19.88 -33.58 -4.28
CA ASN A 245 -20.03 -32.21 -3.83
C ASN A 245 -19.27 -31.94 -2.51
N LEU A 246 -19.23 -32.90 -1.59
CA LEU A 246 -18.45 -32.82 -0.36
C LEU A 246 -16.94 -32.84 -0.66
N SER A 247 -16.49 -33.68 -1.60
CA SER A 247 -15.08 -33.71 -2.03
C SER A 247 -14.64 -32.43 -2.75
N ILE A 248 -15.56 -31.79 -3.49
CA ILE A 248 -15.32 -30.51 -4.17
C ILE A 248 -15.28 -29.38 -3.15
N SER A 249 -16.20 -29.33 -2.19
CA SER A 249 -16.18 -28.36 -1.09
C SER A 249 -14.88 -28.47 -0.29
N GLN A 250 -14.46 -29.67 0.10
CA GLN A 250 -13.20 -29.90 0.80
C GLN A 250 -11.97 -29.43 -0.01
N LYS A 251 -11.95 -29.65 -1.33
CA LYS A 251 -10.88 -29.13 -2.21
C LYS A 251 -10.88 -27.61 -2.29
N ILE A 252 -12.07 -26.98 -2.33
CA ILE A 252 -12.23 -25.53 -2.33
C ILE A 252 -11.76 -24.95 -0.99
N ASP A 253 -12.19 -25.53 0.13
CA ASP A 253 -11.80 -25.11 1.48
C ASP A 253 -10.29 -25.23 1.70
N LYS A 254 -9.67 -26.32 1.23
CA LYS A 254 -8.22 -26.49 1.27
C LYS A 254 -7.49 -25.39 0.50
N LYS A 255 -7.98 -25.04 -0.70
CA LYS A 255 -7.41 -23.95 -1.52
C LYS A 255 -7.64 -22.58 -0.89
N TYR A 256 -8.84 -22.34 -0.36
CA TYR A 256 -9.20 -21.12 0.34
C TYR A 256 -8.30 -20.90 1.58
N ASN A 257 -8.14 -21.93 2.42
CA ASN A 257 -7.26 -21.88 3.59
C ASN A 257 -5.81 -21.63 3.20
N MET A 258 -5.34 -22.17 2.07
CA MET A 258 -4.01 -21.87 1.54
C MET A 258 -3.86 -20.39 1.14
N ILE A 259 -4.88 -19.81 0.50
CA ILE A 259 -4.90 -18.38 0.13
C ILE A 259 -4.88 -17.50 1.38
N ILE A 260 -5.75 -17.76 2.35
CA ILE A 260 -5.81 -16.98 3.60
C ILE A 260 -4.50 -17.11 4.39
N LYS A 261 -3.93 -18.32 4.48
CA LYS A 261 -2.62 -18.53 5.10
C LYS A 261 -1.52 -17.75 4.39
N ASN A 262 -1.55 -17.64 3.07
CA ASN A 262 -0.61 -16.81 2.32
C ASN A 262 -0.83 -15.31 2.55
N GLU A 263 -2.05 -14.84 2.79
CA GLU A 263 -2.34 -13.42 3.07
C GLU A 263 -1.85 -12.97 4.45
N VAL A 264 -1.71 -13.89 5.40
CA VAL A 264 -1.17 -13.62 6.75
C VAL A 264 0.36 -13.62 6.77
N LYS A 265 1.01 -14.28 5.80
CA LYS A 265 2.47 -14.28 5.69
C LYS A 265 2.98 -12.86 5.43
N THR A 266 4.01 -12.46 6.18
CA THR A 266 4.72 -11.19 5.94
C THR A 266 5.24 -11.12 4.50
N PHE A 267 5.72 -12.24 3.96
CA PHE A 267 6.20 -12.34 2.59
C PHE A 267 5.42 -13.42 1.82
N PRO A 268 4.37 -13.05 1.07
CA PRO A 268 3.70 -13.97 0.15
C PRO A 268 4.60 -14.21 -1.06
N VAL A 269 5.35 -15.32 -1.03
CA VAL A 269 6.40 -15.67 -2.01
C VAL A 269 5.85 -15.72 -3.44
N ASP A 270 4.63 -16.22 -3.61
CA ASP A 270 3.91 -16.27 -4.89
C ASP A 270 3.79 -14.89 -5.54
N LYS A 271 3.34 -13.88 -4.78
CA LYS A 271 3.15 -12.50 -5.27
C LYS A 271 4.49 -11.78 -5.46
N ILE A 272 5.44 -12.00 -4.55
CA ILE A 272 6.76 -11.36 -4.59
C ILE A 272 7.58 -11.85 -5.79
N VAL A 273 7.55 -13.16 -6.09
CA VAL A 273 8.28 -13.73 -7.24
C VAL A 273 7.78 -13.13 -8.55
N ILE A 274 6.47 -12.90 -8.71
CA ILE A 274 5.92 -12.27 -9.92
C ILE A 274 6.43 -10.82 -10.06
N ILE A 275 6.40 -10.05 -8.97
CA ILE A 275 6.87 -8.67 -8.95
C ILE A 275 8.37 -8.58 -9.23
N LEU A 276 9.18 -9.43 -8.59
CA LEU A 276 10.63 -9.50 -8.80
C LEU A 276 10.97 -9.95 -10.22
N SER A 277 10.26 -10.96 -10.74
CA SER A 277 10.44 -11.44 -12.11
C SER A 277 10.20 -10.32 -13.13
N MET A 278 9.11 -9.56 -12.96
CA MET A 278 8.83 -8.40 -13.81
C MET A 278 9.91 -7.33 -13.69
N PHE A 279 10.35 -7.01 -12.47
CA PHE A 279 11.41 -6.01 -12.24
C PHE A 279 12.74 -6.41 -12.89
N ILE A 280 13.18 -7.66 -12.71
CA ILE A 280 14.41 -8.18 -13.31
C ILE A 280 14.29 -8.16 -14.83
N LEU A 281 13.17 -8.62 -15.39
CA LEU A 281 12.97 -8.61 -16.85
C LEU A 281 13.04 -7.18 -17.41
N LEU A 282 12.42 -6.21 -16.73
CA LEU A 282 12.49 -4.81 -17.15
C LEU A 282 13.89 -4.22 -17.00
N MET A 283 14.61 -4.58 -15.93
CA MET A 283 16.02 -4.18 -15.76
C MET A 283 16.89 -4.69 -16.90
N VAL A 284 16.78 -5.98 -17.23
CA VAL A 284 17.48 -6.59 -18.37
C VAL A 284 17.10 -5.88 -19.66
N TYR A 285 15.80 -5.65 -19.90
CA TYR A 285 15.33 -4.90 -21.06
C TYR A 285 15.98 -3.50 -21.16
N TYR A 286 16.05 -2.74 -20.07
CA TYR A 286 16.66 -1.39 -20.10
C TYR A 286 18.18 -1.41 -20.25
N ILE A 287 18.87 -2.43 -19.72
CA ILE A 287 20.30 -2.64 -19.97
C ILE A 287 20.54 -2.94 -21.45
N LEU A 288 19.72 -3.81 -22.05
CA LEU A 288 19.79 -4.15 -23.47
C LEU A 288 19.47 -2.96 -24.38
N MET A 289 18.52 -2.12 -23.97
CA MET A 289 18.13 -0.91 -24.70
C MET A 289 19.22 0.17 -24.69
N GLY A 290 20.07 0.21 -23.65
CA GLY A 290 21.14 1.21 -23.51
C GLY A 290 20.63 2.63 -23.22
N GLY A 291 21.51 3.62 -23.38
CA GLY A 291 21.23 5.03 -23.09
C GLY A 291 21.79 5.98 -24.16
N LYS A 292 21.77 7.29 -23.87
CA LYS A 292 22.36 8.30 -24.79
C LYS A 292 23.88 8.29 -24.82
N LYS A 293 24.52 7.99 -23.69
CA LYS A 293 25.99 7.96 -23.53
C LYS A 293 26.57 6.54 -23.62
N THR A 294 25.77 5.52 -23.34
CA THR A 294 26.18 4.11 -23.41
C THR A 294 25.57 3.49 -24.66
N THR A 295 26.41 2.98 -25.55
CA THR A 295 25.94 2.22 -26.71
C THR A 295 25.16 1.01 -26.21
N SER A 296 24.02 0.73 -26.85
CA SER A 296 23.25 -0.47 -26.54
C SER A 296 24.13 -1.70 -26.82
N PRO A 297 24.15 -2.74 -25.96
CA PRO A 297 24.91 -3.97 -26.22
C PRO A 297 24.54 -4.63 -27.55
N ILE A 298 23.33 -4.36 -28.05
CA ILE A 298 22.76 -4.88 -29.30
C ILE A 298 23.10 -3.98 -30.51
N GLY A 299 23.73 -2.81 -30.31
CA GLY A 299 24.13 -1.91 -31.40
C GLY A 299 22.97 -1.17 -32.08
N ILE A 300 21.84 -1.00 -31.38
CA ILE A 300 20.66 -0.28 -31.86
C ILE A 300 20.88 1.23 -31.71
N ASN A 301 20.74 1.96 -32.82
CA ASN A 301 20.78 3.43 -32.84
C ASN A 301 19.44 4.04 -32.37
N ILE A 302 19.53 5.20 -31.72
CA ILE A 302 18.37 5.98 -31.27
C ILE A 302 17.56 6.41 -32.50
N CYS A 303 16.23 6.28 -32.44
CA CYS A 303 15.29 6.58 -33.54
C CYS A 303 15.39 5.67 -34.78
N SER A 304 16.06 4.52 -34.70
CA SER A 304 16.02 3.47 -35.73
C SER A 304 14.77 2.58 -35.61
N ASP A 305 14.48 1.77 -36.63
CA ASP A 305 13.45 0.72 -36.57
C ASP A 305 13.68 -0.25 -35.40
N GLY A 306 14.96 -0.49 -35.05
CA GLY A 306 15.36 -1.25 -33.86
C GLY A 306 14.90 -0.61 -32.53
N TYR A 307 14.79 0.71 -32.47
CA TYR A 307 14.33 1.41 -31.27
C TYR A 307 12.81 1.27 -31.09
N TRP A 308 12.05 1.39 -32.18
CA TRP A 308 10.59 1.23 -32.16
C TRP A 308 10.16 -0.21 -31.87
N THR A 309 10.91 -1.19 -32.37
CA THR A 309 10.68 -2.61 -32.04
C THR A 309 10.94 -2.91 -30.57
N MET A 310 12.00 -2.35 -29.96
CA MET A 310 12.22 -2.44 -28.51
C MET A 310 11.08 -1.77 -27.72
N TRP A 311 10.63 -0.59 -28.16
CA TRP A 311 9.50 0.09 -27.53
C TRP A 311 8.21 -0.76 -27.58
N ALA A 312 7.90 -1.36 -28.73
CA ALA A 312 6.78 -2.29 -28.87
C ALA A 312 6.94 -3.54 -27.98
N LEU A 313 8.14 -4.11 -27.92
CA LEU A 313 8.47 -5.26 -27.06
C LEU A 313 8.18 -4.94 -25.58
N GLN A 314 8.46 -3.72 -25.14
CA GLN A 314 8.15 -3.29 -23.77
C GLN A 314 6.64 -3.34 -23.46
N PHE A 315 5.79 -2.91 -24.39
CA PHE A 315 4.33 -3.03 -24.22
C PHE A 315 3.85 -4.47 -24.24
N VAL A 316 4.45 -5.32 -25.09
CA VAL A 316 4.16 -6.75 -25.09
C VAL A 316 4.47 -7.37 -23.73
N ILE A 317 5.63 -7.04 -23.14
CA ILE A 317 6.00 -7.48 -21.80
C ILE A 317 4.95 -7.05 -20.77
N TYR A 318 4.54 -5.77 -20.78
CA TYR A 318 3.49 -5.29 -19.87
C TYR A 318 2.16 -6.02 -20.04
N ILE A 319 1.72 -6.24 -21.29
CA ILE A 319 0.46 -6.95 -21.60
C ILE A 319 0.51 -8.39 -21.10
N LEU A 320 1.63 -9.10 -21.27
CA LEU A 320 1.80 -10.47 -20.77
C LEU A 320 1.66 -10.54 -19.25
N PHE A 321 2.34 -9.65 -18.53
CA PHE A 321 2.21 -9.56 -17.07
C PHE A 321 0.79 -9.19 -16.64
N PHE A 322 0.13 -8.27 -17.36
CA PHE A 322 -1.26 -7.92 -17.08
C PHE A 322 -2.21 -9.11 -17.22
N ILE A 323 -2.09 -9.88 -18.30
CA ILE A 323 -2.93 -11.07 -18.52
C ILE A 323 -2.69 -12.09 -17.41
N LEU A 324 -1.43 -12.33 -17.05
CA LEU A 324 -1.04 -13.25 -15.97
C LEU A 324 -1.64 -12.81 -14.62
N ILE A 325 -1.48 -11.54 -14.26
CA ILE A 325 -1.97 -10.98 -12.99
C ILE A 325 -3.50 -11.00 -12.93
N VAL A 326 -4.19 -10.61 -14.01
CA VAL A 326 -5.65 -10.65 -14.07
C VAL A 326 -6.17 -12.08 -13.92
N LYS A 327 -5.53 -13.07 -14.57
CA LYS A 327 -5.88 -14.49 -14.41
C LYS A 327 -5.72 -14.96 -12.96
N LEU A 328 -4.61 -14.64 -12.32
CA LEU A 328 -4.33 -15.01 -10.92
C LEU A 328 -5.34 -14.36 -9.95
N VAL A 329 -5.57 -13.05 -10.08
CA VAL A 329 -6.49 -12.33 -9.18
C VAL A 329 -7.93 -12.80 -9.38
N LYS A 330 -8.36 -13.06 -10.62
CA LYS A 330 -9.69 -13.64 -10.88
C LYS A 330 -9.81 -15.04 -10.30
N TYR A 331 -8.76 -15.86 -10.38
CA TYR A 331 -8.74 -17.18 -9.78
C TYR A 331 -8.90 -17.11 -8.26
N GLU A 332 -8.09 -16.30 -7.56
CA GLU A 332 -8.23 -16.09 -6.11
C GLU A 332 -9.63 -15.61 -5.73
N THR A 333 -10.18 -14.65 -6.49
CA THR A 333 -11.49 -14.05 -6.21
C THR A 333 -12.61 -15.08 -6.36
N LYS A 334 -12.55 -15.94 -7.38
CA LYS A 334 -13.49 -17.05 -7.55
C LYS A 334 -13.41 -18.06 -6.40
N VAL A 335 -12.22 -18.41 -5.94
CA VAL A 335 -12.06 -19.33 -4.80
C VAL A 335 -12.64 -18.72 -3.52
N LYS A 336 -12.38 -17.43 -3.25
CA LYS A 336 -12.96 -16.71 -2.10
C LYS A 336 -14.49 -16.61 -2.18
N GLN A 337 -15.04 -16.45 -3.38
CA GLN A 337 -16.48 -16.42 -3.61
C GLN A 337 -17.12 -17.79 -3.33
N LEU A 338 -16.53 -18.87 -3.83
CA LEU A 338 -17.02 -20.24 -3.61
C LEU A 338 -16.98 -20.65 -2.14
N ALA A 339 -16.03 -20.12 -1.37
CA ALA A 339 -15.90 -20.37 0.08
C ALA A 339 -16.72 -19.40 0.96
N ASN A 340 -17.60 -18.57 0.39
CA ASN A 340 -18.39 -17.56 1.10
C ASN A 340 -17.56 -16.67 2.05
N HIS A 341 -16.45 -16.13 1.54
CA HIS A 341 -15.58 -15.26 2.33
C HIS A 341 -16.31 -14.00 2.82
N MET A 342 -16.25 -13.76 4.13
CA MET A 342 -16.83 -12.57 4.76
C MET A 342 -15.87 -11.38 4.65
N TYR A 343 -16.23 -10.41 3.82
CA TYR A 343 -15.45 -9.18 3.67
C TYR A 343 -15.75 -8.19 4.81
N VAL A 344 -14.70 -7.75 5.49
CA VAL A 344 -14.76 -6.77 6.59
C VAL A 344 -14.30 -5.40 6.10
N LEU A 345 -14.54 -4.34 6.86
CA LEU A 345 -14.09 -2.98 6.56
C LEU A 345 -12.58 -2.93 6.24
N TYR A 346 -12.22 -2.30 5.11
CA TYR A 346 -10.88 -2.24 4.52
C TYR A 346 -10.32 -3.56 3.95
N ASP A 347 -11.10 -4.64 3.91
CA ASP A 347 -10.82 -5.78 3.03
C ASP A 347 -11.46 -5.52 1.65
N ILE A 348 -10.65 -5.55 0.59
CA ILE A 348 -11.11 -5.15 -0.73
C ILE A 348 -11.81 -6.32 -1.43
N ASP A 349 -13.12 -6.13 -1.62
CA ASP A 349 -13.93 -7.00 -2.47
C ASP A 349 -13.67 -6.71 -3.96
N MET A 350 -12.73 -7.47 -4.53
CA MET A 350 -12.35 -7.41 -5.94
C MET A 350 -13.47 -7.86 -6.89
N GLN A 351 -14.48 -8.60 -6.41
CA GLN A 351 -15.63 -8.99 -7.23
C GLN A 351 -16.54 -7.78 -7.45
N LYS A 352 -16.84 -7.00 -6.41
CA LYS A 352 -17.68 -5.80 -6.50
C LYS A 352 -16.98 -4.63 -7.19
N LEU A 353 -15.72 -4.37 -6.86
CA LEU A 353 -14.99 -3.24 -7.45
C LEU A 353 -14.49 -3.53 -8.87
N GLY A 354 -14.20 -4.79 -9.16
CA GLY A 354 -13.61 -5.21 -10.43
C GLY A 354 -12.13 -4.84 -10.57
N VAL A 355 -11.33 -5.80 -11.02
CA VAL A 355 -9.87 -5.63 -11.23
C VAL A 355 -9.56 -4.50 -12.23
N GLY A 356 -10.44 -4.27 -13.21
CA GLY A 356 -10.27 -3.22 -14.23
C GLY A 356 -10.15 -1.81 -13.63
N ARG A 357 -10.86 -1.50 -12.53
CA ARG A 357 -10.76 -0.19 -11.87
C ARG A 357 -9.36 0.03 -11.29
N PHE A 358 -8.74 -1.00 -10.74
CA PHE A 358 -7.37 -0.93 -10.20
C PHE A 358 -6.38 -0.67 -11.33
N ILE A 359 -6.54 -1.38 -12.45
CA ILE A 359 -5.69 -1.21 -13.64
C ILE A 359 -5.81 0.20 -14.20
N ILE A 360 -7.02 0.67 -14.49
CA ILE A 360 -7.24 2.00 -15.08
C ILE A 360 -6.70 3.10 -14.17
N ASN A 361 -6.98 3.05 -12.87
CA ASN A 361 -6.49 4.05 -11.93
C ASN A 361 -4.95 3.99 -11.77
N GLY A 362 -4.36 2.79 -11.75
CA GLY A 362 -2.91 2.62 -11.74
C GLY A 362 -2.26 3.19 -12.99
N PHE A 363 -2.87 2.97 -14.16
CA PHE A 363 -2.40 3.50 -15.44
C PHE A 363 -2.44 5.02 -15.45
N LEU A 364 -3.55 5.62 -15.03
CA LEU A 364 -3.70 7.08 -14.95
C LEU A 364 -2.69 7.69 -13.97
N CYS A 365 -2.48 7.08 -12.81
CA CYS A 365 -1.43 7.50 -11.88
C CYS A 365 -0.06 7.46 -12.54
N GLY A 366 0.26 6.34 -13.20
CA GLY A 366 1.49 6.17 -13.96
C GLY A 366 1.66 7.24 -15.03
N PHE A 367 0.64 7.44 -15.85
CA PHE A 367 0.65 8.39 -16.95
C PHE A 367 0.93 9.82 -16.46
N ILE A 368 0.19 10.29 -15.46
CA ILE A 368 0.42 11.63 -14.89
C ILE A 368 1.83 11.72 -14.29
N ASN A 369 2.27 10.70 -13.55
CA ASN A 369 3.62 10.67 -12.98
C ASN A 369 4.70 10.69 -14.07
N GLY A 370 4.47 10.01 -15.19
CA GLY A 370 5.36 9.94 -16.34
C GLY A 370 5.49 11.28 -17.05
N ILE A 371 4.38 11.98 -17.30
CA ILE A 371 4.42 13.30 -17.93
C ILE A 371 5.16 14.30 -17.04
N VAL A 372 4.88 14.27 -15.73
CA VAL A 372 5.44 15.22 -14.75
C VAL A 372 6.92 14.96 -14.47
N GLY A 373 7.39 13.71 -14.54
CA GLY A 373 8.81 13.38 -14.43
C GLY A 373 9.38 13.29 -13.01
N PHE A 374 8.58 13.44 -11.95
CA PHE A 374 9.07 13.38 -10.54
C PHE A 374 9.52 11.98 -10.08
N GLY A 375 9.35 10.94 -10.90
CA GLY A 375 9.73 9.57 -10.56
C GLY A 375 9.01 8.99 -9.33
N GLY A 376 8.04 9.70 -8.74
CA GLY A 376 7.46 9.41 -7.44
C GLY A 376 5.96 9.10 -7.47
N SER A 377 5.55 8.15 -6.64
CA SER A 377 4.20 7.57 -6.52
C SER A 377 3.16 8.43 -5.80
N VAL A 378 3.23 9.77 -5.93
CA VAL A 378 2.43 10.71 -5.11
C VAL A 378 0.92 10.44 -5.21
N LEU A 379 0.43 10.13 -6.41
CA LEU A 379 -0.99 9.91 -6.67
C LEU A 379 -1.49 8.51 -6.29
N ILE A 380 -0.59 7.56 -6.03
CA ILE A 380 -0.98 6.17 -5.77
C ILE A 380 -1.68 6.05 -4.40
N VAL A 381 -1.20 6.73 -3.35
CA VAL A 381 -1.81 6.63 -2.01
C VAL A 381 -3.27 7.10 -2.01
N PRO A 382 -3.62 8.33 -2.46
CA PRO A 382 -5.00 8.79 -2.48
C PRO A 382 -5.91 7.91 -3.34
N VAL A 383 -5.38 7.32 -4.41
CA VAL A 383 -6.13 6.42 -5.29
C VAL A 383 -6.41 5.08 -4.61
N ILE A 384 -5.42 4.47 -3.97
CA ILE A 384 -5.58 3.20 -3.24
C ILE A 384 -6.53 3.38 -2.04
N VAL A 385 -6.43 4.49 -1.31
CA VAL A 385 -7.42 4.87 -0.27
C VAL A 385 -8.79 5.15 -0.88
N GLY A 386 -8.82 5.74 -2.08
CA GLY A 386 -9.97 5.88 -2.96
C GLY A 386 -10.73 4.57 -3.15
N LEU A 387 -9.97 3.50 -3.41
CA LEU A 387 -10.44 2.14 -3.70
C LEU A 387 -10.76 1.30 -2.45
N GLY A 388 -10.60 1.85 -1.25
CA GLY A 388 -11.07 1.23 -0.01
C GLY A 388 -9.99 0.61 0.87
N LEU A 389 -8.70 0.76 0.56
CA LEU A 389 -7.63 0.32 1.46
C LEU A 389 -7.45 1.31 2.63
N HIS A 390 -7.04 0.79 3.79
CA HIS A 390 -6.72 1.64 4.93
C HIS A 390 -5.53 2.58 4.62
N PRO A 391 -5.56 3.88 5.01
CA PRO A 391 -4.51 4.86 4.66
C PRO A 391 -3.07 4.45 5.01
N ARG A 392 -2.86 3.80 6.17
CA ARG A 392 -1.54 3.27 6.55
C ARG A 392 -1.07 2.13 5.64
N ALA A 393 -1.97 1.22 5.29
CA ALA A 393 -1.65 0.11 4.39
C ALA A 393 -1.44 0.61 2.96
N ALA A 394 -2.21 1.61 2.51
CA ALA A 394 -2.02 2.28 1.23
C ALA A 394 -0.66 2.95 1.11
N THR A 395 -0.20 3.60 2.19
CA THR A 395 1.12 4.22 2.25
C THR A 395 2.23 3.19 2.13
N ALA A 396 2.17 2.10 2.92
CA ALA A 396 3.17 1.03 2.87
C ALA A 396 3.17 0.31 1.51
N THR A 397 1.99 -0.01 0.97
CA THR A 397 1.82 -0.63 -0.36
C THR A 397 2.38 0.25 -1.47
N THR A 398 2.12 1.55 -1.41
CA THR A 398 2.69 2.52 -2.36
C THR A 398 4.20 2.60 -2.22
N SER A 399 4.73 2.61 -0.98
CA SER A 399 6.16 2.61 -0.73
C SER A 399 6.82 1.40 -1.37
N PHE A 400 6.22 0.21 -1.22
CA PHE A 400 6.68 -1.03 -1.84
C PHE A 400 6.69 -0.96 -3.38
N ILE A 401 5.60 -0.49 -4.01
CA ILE A 401 5.55 -0.25 -5.47
C ILE A 401 6.67 0.71 -5.91
N THR A 402 6.92 1.75 -5.10
CA THR A 402 7.91 2.79 -5.42
C THR A 402 9.33 2.27 -5.42
N VAL A 403 9.67 1.25 -4.62
CA VAL A 403 11.02 0.63 -4.65
C VAL A 403 11.33 0.11 -6.05
N PHE A 404 10.42 -0.65 -6.65
CA PHE A 404 10.63 -1.21 -7.99
C PHE A 404 10.62 -0.13 -9.07
N GLN A 405 9.69 0.83 -8.98
CA GLN A 405 9.63 1.94 -9.94
C GLN A 405 10.89 2.80 -9.89
N SER A 406 11.29 3.26 -8.70
CA SER A 406 12.50 4.09 -8.52
C SER A 406 13.78 3.30 -8.78
N GLY A 407 13.78 1.99 -8.55
CA GLY A 407 14.86 1.10 -8.98
C GLY A 407 15.06 1.21 -10.48
N ILE A 408 14.01 0.95 -11.26
CA ILE A 408 14.04 1.08 -12.73
C ILE A 408 14.51 2.47 -13.14
N THR A 409 13.91 3.54 -12.61
CA THR A 409 14.28 4.92 -12.95
C THR A 409 15.74 5.23 -12.64
N THR A 410 16.23 4.83 -11.46
CA THR A 410 17.62 5.06 -11.04
C THR A 410 18.60 4.29 -11.91
N SER A 411 18.31 3.03 -12.24
CA SER A 411 19.14 2.25 -13.17
C SER A 411 19.15 2.85 -14.57
N THR A 412 18.00 3.29 -15.09
CA THR A 412 17.97 3.98 -16.40
C THR A 412 18.76 5.29 -16.39
N ALA A 413 18.77 6.02 -15.27
CA ALA A 413 19.55 7.25 -15.12
C ALA A 413 21.06 6.97 -15.07
N LEU A 414 21.49 5.91 -14.36
CA LEU A 414 22.87 5.42 -14.35
C LEU A 414 23.31 4.97 -15.74
N ILE A 415 22.53 4.12 -16.41
CA ILE A 415 22.80 3.61 -17.77
C ILE A 415 22.91 4.78 -18.76
N SER A 416 22.04 5.79 -18.63
CA SER A 416 22.05 6.97 -19.49
C SER A 416 23.21 7.94 -19.20
N GLY A 417 24.00 7.71 -18.14
CA GLY A 417 25.07 8.60 -17.69
C GLY A 417 24.56 9.98 -17.24
N GLN A 418 23.36 10.01 -16.65
CA GLN A 418 22.79 11.21 -16.01
C GLN A 418 23.34 11.42 -14.60
N ILE A 419 23.87 10.38 -13.97
CA ILE A 419 24.40 10.39 -12.60
C ILE A 419 25.67 9.55 -12.60
N ASP A 420 26.72 10.09 -12.00
CA ASP A 420 27.99 9.38 -11.81
C ASP A 420 27.89 8.35 -10.67
N GLY A 421 28.69 7.29 -10.72
CA GLY A 421 28.68 6.23 -9.70
C GLY A 421 28.96 6.73 -8.28
N ASN A 422 29.88 7.69 -8.13
CA ASN A 422 30.22 8.29 -6.83
C ASN A 422 29.06 9.14 -6.28
N ALA A 423 28.44 9.95 -7.14
CA ALA A 423 27.23 10.71 -6.83
C ALA A 423 26.09 9.78 -6.40
N PHE A 424 25.88 8.69 -7.12
CA PHE A 424 24.89 7.67 -6.77
C PHE A 424 25.12 7.10 -5.38
N GLY A 425 26.33 6.61 -5.07
CA GLY A 425 26.63 5.98 -3.79
C GLY A 425 26.43 6.93 -2.61
N PHE A 426 26.89 8.17 -2.75
CA PHE A 426 26.76 9.20 -1.72
C PHE A 426 25.30 9.60 -1.47
N LEU A 427 24.55 9.91 -2.52
CA LEU A 427 23.14 10.30 -2.41
C LEU A 427 22.25 9.15 -1.96
N PHE A 428 22.56 7.92 -2.37
CA PHE A 428 21.91 6.72 -1.86
C PHE A 428 22.16 6.55 -0.36
N GLY A 429 23.42 6.71 0.09
CA GLY A 429 23.78 6.60 1.51
C GLY A 429 23.04 7.61 2.38
N ILE A 430 23.05 8.89 2.00
CA ILE A 430 22.30 9.95 2.71
C ILE A 430 20.80 9.64 2.72
N GLY A 431 20.25 9.25 1.57
CA GLY A 431 18.84 8.89 1.44
C GLY A 431 18.45 7.73 2.34
N PHE A 432 19.28 6.70 2.44
CA PHE A 432 19.02 5.51 3.25
C PHE A 432 19.09 5.83 4.74
N VAL A 433 20.22 6.40 5.18
CA VAL A 433 20.48 6.69 6.60
C VAL A 433 19.51 7.74 7.12
N GLY A 434 19.33 8.84 6.37
CA GLY A 434 18.40 9.90 6.71
C GLY A 434 16.97 9.39 6.84
N SER A 435 16.51 8.62 5.85
CA SER A 435 15.18 8.02 5.87
C SER A 435 15.01 7.06 7.05
N PHE A 436 15.97 6.16 7.29
CA PHE A 436 15.88 5.18 8.38
C PHE A 436 15.77 5.85 9.76
N ILE A 437 16.62 6.85 10.02
CA ILE A 437 16.64 7.59 11.29
C ILE A 437 15.36 8.41 11.46
N PHE A 438 15.05 9.31 10.52
CA PHE A 438 13.93 10.24 10.68
C PHE A 438 12.58 9.53 10.61
N THR A 439 12.40 8.53 9.74
CA THR A 439 11.17 7.72 9.74
C THR A 439 11.01 6.98 11.05
N GLY A 440 12.08 6.43 11.64
CA GLY A 440 12.04 5.82 12.97
C GLY A 440 11.61 6.79 14.07
N ILE A 441 12.21 7.99 14.11
CA ILE A 441 11.89 9.04 15.09
C ILE A 441 10.43 9.47 14.98
N PHE A 442 9.99 9.88 13.79
CA PHE A 442 8.63 10.36 13.61
C PHE A 442 7.59 9.27 13.86
N ASN A 443 7.92 8.01 13.54
CA ASN A 443 7.06 6.88 13.88
C ASN A 443 6.87 6.71 15.38
N LYS A 444 7.96 6.81 16.17
CA LYS A 444 7.87 6.79 17.64
C LYS A 444 7.02 7.95 18.17
N ILE A 445 7.18 9.15 17.62
CA ILE A 445 6.35 10.31 17.98
C ILE A 445 4.87 10.02 17.72
N VAL A 446 4.54 9.51 16.52
CA VAL A 446 3.16 9.18 16.15
C VAL A 446 2.57 8.08 17.04
N ASP A 447 3.37 7.09 17.43
CA ASP A 447 2.91 6.01 18.30
C ASP A 447 2.73 6.49 19.76
N HIS A 448 3.59 7.39 20.24
CA HIS A 448 3.44 8.04 21.54
C HIS A 448 2.14 8.86 21.63
N TYR A 449 1.82 9.66 20.60
CA TYR A 449 0.56 10.42 20.56
C TYR A 449 -0.69 9.53 20.58
N LYS A 450 -0.66 8.36 19.93
CA LYS A 450 -1.78 7.41 19.99
C LYS A 450 -1.96 6.82 21.37
N TYR A 451 -0.85 6.51 22.04
CA TYR A 451 -0.88 5.96 23.40
C TYR A 451 -1.55 6.94 24.36
N ILE A 452 -1.25 8.23 24.26
CA ILE A 452 -1.93 9.28 25.05
C ILE A 452 -3.44 9.28 24.75
N GLN A 453 -3.83 9.30 23.47
CA GLN A 453 -5.26 9.34 23.08
C GLN A 453 -6.07 8.11 23.46
N GLN A 454 -5.43 6.97 23.74
CA GLN A 454 -6.13 5.76 24.20
C GLN A 454 -6.28 5.70 25.72
N ASN A 455 -5.50 6.52 26.46
CA ASN A 455 -5.48 6.55 27.92
C ASN A 455 -6.10 7.82 28.53
N GLU A 456 -6.55 8.78 27.69
CA GLU A 456 -7.46 9.88 28.02
C GLU A 456 -8.91 9.52 27.65
#